data_AF-N1TYV7-F1
#
_entry.id   AF-N1TYV7-F1
#
_cell.length_a   1.000
_cell.length_b   1.000
_cell.length_c   1.000
_cell.angle_alpha   90.00
_cell.angle_beta   90.00
_cell.angle_gamma   90.00
#
_symmetry.space_group_name_H-M   'P 1'
#
loop_
_entity.id
_entity.type
_entity.pdbx_description
1 polymer ?
#
loop_
_entity_poly.entity_id
_entity_poly.type
_entity_poly.pdbx_seq_one_letter_code
_entity_poly.pdbx_strand_id
1 'polypeptide(L)'
;MKVYQHVTEFRDGDGIGNDIKGIRNVLESLNVSNSVICIKNFSKESFPIETHSSIISRFSRNDIHILNYGGCGYPLNWFRNLPGKKSFAIKVLPLRFILRIS
;
A
#
# COMPACT_ATOMS: atom_id res chain seq x y z
N MET A 1 -6.80 -7.81 11.66
CA MET A 1 -6.98 -7.30 10.29
C MET A 1 -6.15 -6.06 10.16
N LYS A 2 -5.13 -6.07 9.31
CA LYS A 2 -4.25 -4.93 9.07
C LYS A 2 -4.30 -4.53 7.60
N VAL A 3 -4.26 -3.22 7.34
CA VAL A 3 -4.24 -2.67 5.99
C VAL A 3 -2.81 -2.32 5.60
N TYR A 4 -2.34 -2.86 4.49
CA TYR A 4 -1.02 -2.63 3.94
C TYR A 4 -1.14 -1.82 2.66
N GLN A 5 -0.54 -0.63 2.63
CA GLN A 5 -0.52 0.23 1.45
C GLN A 5 0.82 0.05 0.73
N HIS A 6 0.80 -0.58 -0.44
CA HIS A 6 1.96 -0.89 -1.24
C HIS A 6 2.25 0.24 -2.24
N VAL A 7 3.51 0.65 -2.35
CA VAL A 7 3.96 1.70 -3.27
C VAL A 7 5.39 1.41 -3.74
N THR A 8 5.75 1.78 -4.96
CA THR A 8 7.12 1.59 -5.47
C THR A 8 8.11 2.49 -4.73
N GLU A 9 7.87 3.80 -4.81
CA GLU A 9 8.69 4.83 -4.17
C GLU A 9 7.77 5.66 -3.28
N PHE A 10 8.04 5.68 -1.98
CA PHE A 10 7.27 6.50 -1.06
C PHE A 10 7.94 7.87 -0.89
N ARG A 11 7.25 8.93 -1.32
CA ARG A 11 7.69 10.33 -1.24
C ARG A 11 6.59 11.18 -0.62
N ASP A 12 6.97 12.04 0.32
CA ASP A 12 6.02 12.86 1.08
C ASP A 12 5.33 13.94 0.26
N GLY A 13 6.01 14.47 -0.76
CA GLY A 13 5.52 15.57 -1.60
C GLY A 13 4.79 15.12 -2.87
N ASP A 14 4.72 13.82 -3.15
CA ASP A 14 4.08 13.32 -4.37
C ASP A 14 2.57 13.14 -4.18
N GLY A 15 1.83 13.21 -5.28
CA GLY A 15 0.38 13.00 -5.26
C GLY A 15 -0.05 11.64 -4.71
N ILE A 16 0.81 10.62 -4.77
CA ILE A 16 0.57 9.29 -4.19
C ILE A 16 0.86 9.27 -2.69
N GLY A 17 1.91 9.96 -2.25
CA GLY A 17 2.23 10.10 -0.83
C GLY A 17 1.09 10.76 -0.07
N ASN A 18 0.50 11.82 -0.65
CA ASN A 18 -0.65 12.51 -0.08
C ASN A 18 -1.89 11.61 0.02
N ASP A 19 -2.18 10.75 -0.98
CA ASP A 19 -3.28 9.79 -0.87
C ASP A 19 -3.05 8.79 0.25
N ILE A 20 -1.83 8.25 0.35
CA ILE A 20 -1.47 7.26 1.36
C ILE A 20 -1.66 7.83 2.76
N LYS A 21 -1.24 9.09 2.97
CA LYS A 21 -1.47 9.84 4.21
C LYS A 21 -2.95 10.06 4.46
N GLY A 22 -3.72 10.44 3.44
CA GLY A 22 -5.17 10.61 3.53
C GLY A 22 -5.91 9.32 3.93
N ILE A 23 -5.64 8.22 3.23
CA ILE A 23 -6.20 6.89 3.53
C ILE A 23 -5.78 6.45 4.93
N ARG A 24 -4.52 6.69 5.32
CA ARG A 24 -4.03 6.41 6.67
C ARG A 24 -4.82 7.16 7.73
N ASN A 25 -5.01 8.47 7.58
CA ASN A 25 -5.75 9.27 8.56
C ASN A 25 -7.19 8.74 8.73
N VAL A 26 -7.84 8.36 7.63
CA VAL A 26 -9.16 7.74 7.68
C VAL A 26 -9.12 6.38 8.41
N LEU A 27 -8.14 5.52 8.09
CA LEU A 27 -7.99 4.22 8.76
C LEU A 27 -7.70 4.35 10.25
N GLU A 28 -6.85 5.30 10.65
CA GLU A 28 -6.57 5.60 12.06
C GLU A 28 -7.82 6.12 12.78
N SER A 29 -8.62 6.96 12.13
CA SER A 29 -9.91 7.42 12.69
C SER A 29 -10.91 6.28 12.91
N LEU A 30 -10.82 5.21 12.11
CA LEU A 30 -11.62 3.98 12.24
C LEU A 30 -10.96 2.95 13.18
N ASN A 31 -9.87 3.32 13.83
CA ASN A 31 -9.07 2.46 14.71
C ASN A 31 -8.54 1.18 14.02
N VAL A 32 -8.30 1.27 12.70
CA VAL A 32 -7.78 0.17 11.88
C VAL A 32 -6.26 0.27 11.76
N SER A 33 -5.56 -0.80 12.16
CA SER A 33 -4.11 -0.88 12.02
C SER A 33 -3.69 -0.80 10.56
N ASN A 34 -2.73 0.06 10.26
CA ASN A 34 -2.24 0.27 8.90
C ASN A 34 -0.72 0.44 8.84
N SER A 35 -0.11 -0.02 7.73
CA SER A 35 1.32 0.12 7.43
C SER A 35 1.53 0.40 5.95
N VAL A 36 2.62 1.09 5.64
CA VAL A 36 3.03 1.36 4.25
C VAL A 36 4.17 0.41 3.89
N ILE A 37 4.06 -0.23 2.73
CA ILE A 37 5.08 -1.11 2.17
C ILE A 37 5.66 -0.45 0.94
N CYS A 38 6.94 -0.08 0.99
CA CYS A 38 7.63 0.53 -0.14
C CYS A 38 8.87 -0.25 -0.58
N ILE A 39 9.25 -0.14 -1.85
CA ILE A 39 10.55 -0.68 -2.30
C ILE A 39 11.66 0.30 -1.92
N LYS A 40 11.44 1.58 -2.21
CA LYS A 40 12.33 2.67 -1.82
C LYS A 40 11.58 3.65 -0.93
N ASN A 41 12.13 3.88 0.25
CA ASN A 41 11.64 4.92 1.15
C ASN A 41 12.46 6.20 0.92
N PHE A 42 11.81 7.26 0.45
CA PHE A 42 12.37 8.61 0.38
C PHE A 42 11.68 9.58 1.34
N SER A 43 10.69 9.09 2.10
CA SER A 43 9.98 9.86 3.11
C SER A 43 10.86 10.08 4.32
N LYS A 44 10.74 11.27 4.93
CA LYS A 44 11.38 11.61 6.21
C LYS A 44 10.45 11.42 7.41
N GLU A 45 9.21 11.00 7.16
CA GLU A 45 8.22 10.79 8.21
C GLU A 45 8.51 9.56 9.07
N SER A 46 8.07 9.60 10.33
CA SER A 46 8.31 8.56 11.34
C SER A 46 7.28 7.42 11.35
N PHE A 47 6.43 7.33 10.33
CA PHE A 47 5.37 6.33 10.26
C PHE A 47 5.93 4.90 10.13
N PRO A 48 5.12 3.87 10.47
CA PRO A 48 5.49 2.47 10.23
C PRO A 48 5.55 2.17 8.72
N ILE A 49 6.71 2.46 8.15
CA ILE A 49 7.09 2.19 6.76
C ILE A 49 7.98 0.94 6.75
N GLU A 50 7.50 -0.11 6.10
CA GLU A 50 8.22 -1.36 5.91
C GLU A 50 8.79 -1.38 4.50
N THR A 51 10.06 -1.75 4.36
CA THR A 51 10.66 -1.94 3.03
C THR A 51 10.41 -3.35 2.53
N HIS A 52 10.24 -3.51 1.22
CA HIS A 52 10.03 -4.83 0.61
C HIS A 52 11.10 -5.87 1.04
N SER A 53 12.35 -5.44 1.23
CA SER A 53 13.46 -6.30 1.67
C SER A 53 13.40 -6.72 3.15
N SER A 54 12.67 -6.00 4.00
CA SER A 54 12.53 -6.28 5.44
C SER A 54 11.26 -7.04 5.80
N ILE A 55 10.43 -7.37 4.81
CA ILE A 55 9.18 -8.11 5.03
C ILE A 55 9.47 -9.58 5.25
N ILE A 56 9.55 -9.92 6.54
CA ILE A 56 9.56 -11.30 7.03
C ILE A 56 8.10 -11.73 7.17
N SER A 57 7.54 -12.34 6.11
CA SER A 57 6.29 -13.16 6.02
C SER A 57 5.20 -13.07 7.12
N ARG A 58 4.85 -11.89 7.64
CA ARG A 58 3.85 -11.72 8.72
C ARG A 58 2.41 -11.51 8.23
N PHE A 59 2.14 -11.72 6.94
CA PHE A 59 0.82 -11.47 6.36
C PHE A 59 -0.17 -12.58 6.70
N SER A 60 -1.36 -12.17 7.12
CA SER A 60 -2.49 -13.04 7.40
C SER A 60 -3.51 -13.00 6.26
N ARG A 61 -4.30 -14.06 6.10
CA ARG A 61 -5.40 -14.10 5.11
C ARG A 61 -6.49 -13.06 5.36
N ASN A 62 -6.54 -12.49 6.56
CA ASN A 62 -7.47 -11.42 6.91
C ASN A 62 -6.92 -10.01 6.64
N ASP A 63 -5.69 -9.89 6.14
CA ASP A 63 -5.10 -8.60 5.84
C ASP A 63 -5.58 -8.06 4.49
N ILE A 64 -5.57 -6.74 4.38
CA ILE A 64 -5.99 -6.02 3.19
C ILE A 64 -4.77 -5.35 2.59
N HIS A 65 -4.49 -5.64 1.33
CA HIS A 65 -3.37 -5.10 0.59
C HIS A 65 -3.88 -4.15 -0.48
N ILE A 66 -3.50 -2.87 -0.39
CA ILE A 66 -3.87 -1.83 -1.35
C ILE A 66 -2.61 -1.44 -2.11
N LEU A 67 -2.56 -1.71 -3.40
CA LEU A 67 -1.44 -1.28 -4.25
C LEU A 67 -1.74 0.07 -4.89
N ASN A 68 -1.03 1.10 -4.46
CA ASN A 68 -1.04 2.43 -5.07
C ASN A 68 -0.01 2.45 -6.19
N TYR A 69 -0.47 2.20 -7.42
CA TYR A 69 0.41 2.05 -8.57
C TYR A 69 0.68 3.40 -9.22
N GLY A 70 1.93 3.88 -9.08
CA GLY A 70 2.39 5.18 -9.56
C GLY A 70 3.38 5.18 -10.72
N GLY A 71 3.79 4.00 -11.19
CA GLY A 71 4.85 3.87 -12.19
C GLY A 71 5.35 2.43 -12.31
N CYS A 72 6.27 2.19 -13.25
CA CYS A 72 6.83 0.86 -13.44
C CYS A 72 7.78 0.48 -12.28
N GLY A 73 7.84 -0.81 -11.94
CA GLY A 73 8.84 -1.33 -10.99
C GLY A 73 8.32 -1.97 -9.71
N TYR A 74 7.01 -1.93 -9.41
CA TYR A 74 6.49 -2.74 -8.29
C TYR A 74 6.43 -4.23 -8.66
N PRO A 75 6.89 -5.16 -7.80
CA PRO A 75 6.82 -6.59 -8.08
C PRO A 75 5.37 -7.09 -7.95
N LEU A 76 4.61 -6.95 -9.04
CA LEU A 76 3.19 -7.34 -9.12
C LEU A 76 2.97 -8.83 -8.83
N ASN A 77 3.90 -9.69 -9.26
CA ASN A 77 3.83 -11.13 -8.98
C ASN A 77 3.93 -11.42 -7.48
N TRP A 78 4.79 -10.70 -6.76
CA TRP A 78 4.89 -10.82 -5.31
C TRP A 78 3.61 -10.35 -4.64
N PHE A 79 3.11 -9.16 -5.01
CA PHE A 79 1.84 -8.62 -4.49
C PHE A 79 0.66 -9.58 -4.71
N ARG A 80 0.57 -10.16 -5.91
CA ARG A 80 -0.49 -11.11 -6.28
C ARG A 80 -0.44 -12.39 -5.42
N ASN A 81 0.76 -12.82 -5.04
CA ASN A 81 0.98 -14.02 -4.23
C ASN A 81 0.84 -13.79 -2.72
N LEU A 82 0.59 -12.56 -2.26
CA LEU A 82 0.38 -12.28 -0.84
C LEU A 82 -0.93 -12.93 -0.32
N PRO A 83 -0.95 -13.47 0.90
CA PRO A 83 -2.18 -13.93 1.53
C PRO A 83 -3.00 -12.71 1.98
N GLY A 84 -4.30 -12.67 1.66
CA GLY A 84 -5.17 -11.55 2.03
C GLY A 84 -6.07 -11.06 0.91
N LYS A 85 -6.93 -10.09 1.23
CA LYS A 85 -7.75 -9.37 0.25
C LYS A 85 -6.90 -8.32 -0.45
N LYS A 86 -6.99 -8.26 -1.77
CA LYS A 86 -6.19 -7.34 -2.58
C LYS A 86 -7.08 -6.31 -3.23
N SER A 87 -6.64 -5.07 -3.21
CA SER A 87 -7.23 -3.93 -3.89
C SER A 87 -6.14 -3.20 -4.66
N PHE A 88 -6.48 -2.68 -5.82
CA PHE A 88 -5.55 -1.99 -6.71
C PHE A 88 -6.08 -0.57 -6.95
N ALA A 89 -5.23 0.43 -6.75
CA ALA A 89 -5.54 1.83 -7.01
C ALA A 89 -4.59 2.33 -8.12
N ILE A 90 -5.11 2.42 -9.35
CA ILE A 90 -4.43 3.04 -10.50
C ILE A 90 -4.73 4.53 -10.49
N LYS A 91 -3.67 5.36 -10.45
CA LYS A 91 -3.80 6.82 -10.60
C LYS A 91 -3.56 7.31 -12.04
N VAL A 92 -3.64 6.43 -13.03
CA VAL A 92 -3.60 6.77 -14.45
C VAL A 92 -5.04 6.93 -14.97
N LEU A 93 -5.53 8.18 -14.99
CA LEU A 93 -6.83 8.62 -15.54
C LEU A 93 -8.10 8.04 -14.86
N PRO A 94 -9.30 8.65 -15.06
CA PRO A 94 -10.44 8.50 -14.15
C PRO A 94 -11.12 7.16 -14.37
N LEU A 95 -10.63 6.10 -13.72
CA LEU A 95 -11.32 4.82 -13.71
C LEU A 95 -11.30 4.22 -12.31
N ARG A 96 -12.44 4.41 -11.61
CA ARG A 96 -12.85 3.63 -10.45
C ARG A 96 -12.86 2.15 -10.84
N PHE A 97 -11.77 1.44 -10.58
CA PHE A 97 -11.73 -0.02 -10.63
C PHE A 97 -11.33 -0.56 -9.27
N ILE A 98 -12.33 -0.87 -8.44
CA ILE A 98 -12.14 -1.81 -7.32
C ILE A 98 -12.29 -3.20 -7.92
N LEU A 99 -11.19 -3.78 -8.40
CA LEU A 99 -11.15 -5.16 -8.87
C LEU A 99 -11.06 -6.09 -7.66
N ARG A 100 -12.18 -6.76 -7.36
CA ARG A 100 -12.26 -7.82 -6.36
C ARG A 100 -11.68 -9.08 -7.00
N ILE A 101 -10.40 -9.35 -6.78
CA ILE A 101 -9.79 -10.60 -7.22
C ILE A 101 -10.14 -11.67 -6.18
N SER A 102 -11.03 -12.57 -6.59
CA SER A 102 -11.51 -13.74 -5.84
C SER A 102 -10.40 -14.73 -5.52
#